data_AF-A0A6G1AL07-F1
#
_entry.id   AF-A0A6G1AL07-F1
#
_cell.length_a   1.000
_cell.length_b   1.000
_cell.length_c   1.000
_cell.angle_alpha   90.00
_cell.angle_beta   90.00
_cell.angle_gamma   90.00
#
_symmetry.space_group_name_H-M   'P 1'
#
loop_
_entity.id
_entity.type
_entity.pdbx_description
1 polymer ?
#
loop_
_entity_poly.entity_id
_entity_poly.type
_entity_poly.pdbx_seq_one_letter_code
_entity_poly.pdbx_strand_id
1 'polypeptide(L)'
;RKSLQEIHQSDFGAWASSKDRRGRLGHLESELLFLSTLTGINIRNYSMKTEDLTNTEKTDKSIKKVLQRHRLSGNCHMITFQLEFQILEIQNKERLSSVITDLNIIMEPTEYSELSEFVSRAEDRRDLLMFFRSLHFFVEWCEYRKRTFEHFK
;
A
#
# COMPACT_ATOMS: atom_id res chain seq x y z
N ARG A 1 -15.44 -56.97 14.42
CA ARG A 1 -15.88 -55.91 13.46
C ARG A 1 -15.62 -54.55 14.11
N LYS A 2 -14.46 -53.95 13.88
CA LYS A 2 -14.20 -52.52 14.16
C LYS A 2 -13.99 -51.88 12.79
N SER A 3 -14.85 -50.97 12.37
CA SER A 3 -14.64 -50.13 11.20
C SER A 3 -15.65 -48.98 11.17
N LEU A 4 -15.14 -47.80 10.79
CA LEU A 4 -15.86 -46.64 10.20
C LEU A 4 -16.50 -45.56 11.09
N GLN A 5 -15.95 -45.21 12.26
CA GLN A 5 -16.41 -43.98 12.96
C GLN A 5 -15.35 -42.91 13.26
N GLU A 6 -14.06 -43.16 13.05
CA GLU A 6 -13.01 -42.20 13.46
C GLU A 6 -12.54 -41.22 12.37
N ILE A 7 -13.06 -41.28 11.13
CA ILE A 7 -12.60 -40.39 10.05
C ILE A 7 -13.38 -39.06 10.00
N HIS A 8 -14.53 -38.93 10.65
CA HIS A 8 -15.44 -37.80 10.38
C HIS A 8 -15.35 -36.58 11.31
N GLN A 9 -14.61 -36.62 12.42
CA GLN A 9 -14.62 -35.52 13.39
C GLN A 9 -13.48 -34.51 13.24
N SER A 10 -12.36 -34.88 12.59
CA SER A 10 -11.22 -33.96 12.38
C SER A 10 -11.46 -32.94 11.25
N ASP A 11 -12.26 -33.27 10.25
CA ASP A 11 -12.43 -32.46 9.03
C ASP A 11 -13.41 -31.28 9.19
N PHE A 12 -14.34 -31.35 10.15
CA PHE A 12 -15.35 -30.29 10.34
C PHE A 12 -14.75 -28.99 10.90
N GLY A 13 -13.76 -29.08 11.80
CA GLY A 13 -13.09 -27.89 12.37
C GLY A 13 -12.20 -27.16 11.36
N ALA A 14 -11.51 -27.92 10.51
CA ALA A 14 -10.71 -27.38 9.41
C ALA A 14 -11.61 -26.74 8.32
N TRP A 15 -12.77 -27.33 8.02
CA TRP A 15 -13.74 -26.76 7.07
C TRP A 15 -14.36 -25.47 7.61
N ALA A 16 -14.80 -25.42 8.87
CA ALA A 16 -15.39 -24.21 9.46
C ALA A 16 -14.38 -23.04 9.50
N SER A 17 -13.12 -23.31 9.87
CA SER A 17 -12.01 -22.34 9.84
C SER A 17 -11.69 -21.88 8.40
N SER A 18 -11.75 -22.79 7.43
CA SER A 18 -11.57 -22.49 6.00
C SER A 18 -12.70 -21.63 5.43
N LYS A 19 -13.95 -21.87 5.84
CA LYS A 19 -15.11 -21.05 5.48
C LYS A 19 -15.01 -19.63 6.03
N ASP A 20 -14.59 -19.49 7.29
CA ASP A 20 -14.36 -18.18 7.94
C ASP A 20 -13.25 -17.39 7.23
N ARG A 21 -12.13 -18.03 6.92
CA ARG A 21 -11.03 -17.40 6.16
C ARG A 21 -11.46 -16.95 4.76
N ARG A 22 -12.26 -17.77 4.07
CA ARG A 22 -12.77 -17.43 2.73
C ARG A 22 -13.75 -16.27 2.76
N GLY A 23 -14.61 -16.22 3.78
CA GLY A 23 -15.49 -15.08 4.02
C GLY A 23 -14.71 -13.79 4.27
N ARG A 24 -13.69 -13.84 5.14
CA ARG A 24 -12.81 -12.69 5.42
C ARG A 24 -12.02 -12.22 4.20
N LEU A 25 -11.53 -13.16 3.38
CA LEU A 25 -10.84 -12.83 2.14
C LEU A 25 -11.80 -12.12 1.16
N GLY A 26 -12.99 -12.68 0.94
CA GLY A 26 -13.99 -12.07 0.05
C GLY A 26 -14.46 -10.69 0.53
N HIS A 27 -14.52 -10.48 1.85
CA HIS A 27 -14.77 -9.16 2.42
C HIS A 27 -13.65 -8.17 2.09
N LEU A 28 -12.38 -8.54 2.33
CA LEU A 28 -11.23 -7.68 2.02
C LEU A 28 -11.12 -7.37 0.52
N GLU A 29 -11.41 -8.35 -0.35
CA GLU A 29 -11.45 -8.16 -1.80
C GLU A 29 -12.55 -7.16 -2.20
N SER A 30 -13.73 -7.25 -1.57
CA SER A 30 -14.85 -6.33 -1.79
C SER A 30 -14.51 -4.91 -1.30
N GLU A 31 -13.87 -4.79 -0.14
CA GLU A 31 -13.42 -3.49 0.38
C GLU A 31 -12.35 -2.86 -0.51
N LEU A 32 -11.38 -3.65 -0.99
CA LEU A 32 -10.36 -3.16 -1.92
C LEU A 32 -10.97 -2.72 -3.24
N LEU A 33 -11.91 -3.50 -3.80
CA LEU A 33 -12.63 -3.14 -5.02
C LEU A 33 -13.47 -1.87 -4.83
N PHE A 34 -14.12 -1.73 -3.67
CA PHE A 34 -14.86 -0.53 -3.32
C PHE A 34 -13.94 0.69 -3.28
N LEU A 35 -12.81 0.59 -2.57
CA LEU A 35 -11.85 1.68 -2.46
C LEU A 35 -11.21 2.03 -3.80
N SER A 36 -10.92 1.04 -4.64
CA SER A 36 -10.36 1.30 -5.97
C SER A 36 -11.37 1.93 -6.92
N THR A 37 -12.64 1.56 -6.81
CA THR A 37 -13.73 2.20 -7.56
C THR A 37 -13.96 3.63 -7.09
N LEU A 38 -13.95 3.84 -5.77
CA LEU A 38 -14.20 5.16 -5.16
C LEU A 38 -13.08 6.15 -5.47
N THR A 39 -11.83 5.71 -5.41
CA THR A 39 -10.66 6.60 -5.55
C THR A 39 -10.02 6.55 -6.94
N GLY A 40 -10.43 5.59 -7.77
CA GLY A 40 -9.74 5.23 -9.01
C GLY A 40 -8.33 4.67 -8.82
N ILE A 41 -7.85 4.50 -7.57
CA ILE A 41 -6.49 4.03 -7.26
C ILE A 41 -6.48 2.50 -7.27
N ASN A 42 -5.64 1.91 -8.12
CA ASN A 42 -5.38 0.47 -8.11
C ASN A 42 -3.91 0.19 -7.90
N ILE A 43 -3.59 -0.60 -6.89
CA ILE A 43 -2.24 -1.13 -6.66
C ILE A 43 -2.09 -2.39 -7.53
N ARG A 44 -1.08 -2.38 -8.40
CA ARG A 44 -0.80 -3.47 -9.35
C ARG A 44 0.33 -4.37 -8.87
N ASN A 45 1.36 -3.77 -8.29
CA ASN A 45 2.52 -4.52 -7.82
C ASN A 45 3.01 -3.94 -6.49
N TYR A 46 3.50 -4.82 -5.64
CA TYR A 46 4.14 -4.48 -4.39
C TYR A 46 5.31 -5.44 -4.16
N SER A 47 6.46 -4.88 -3.80
CA SER A 47 7.62 -5.65 -3.38
C SER A 47 8.30 -4.95 -2.21
N MET A 48 8.93 -5.75 -1.35
CA MET A 48 9.59 -5.28 -0.15
C MET A 48 10.90 -6.05 0.03
N LYS A 49 11.95 -5.33 0.44
CA LYS A 49 13.22 -5.92 0.88
C LYS A 49 13.54 -5.41 2.27
N THR A 50 14.10 -6.27 3.10
CA THR A 50 14.42 -5.97 4.49
C THR A 50 15.91 -6.15 4.72
N GLU A 51 16.53 -5.19 5.39
CA GLU A 51 17.94 -5.18 5.75
C GLU A 51 18.08 -4.94 7.26
N ASP A 52 18.82 -5.81 7.94
CA ASP A 52 19.06 -5.70 9.38
C ASP A 52 20.29 -4.84 9.65
N LEU A 53 20.08 -3.71 10.31
CA LEU A 53 21.14 -2.72 10.59
C LEU A 53 21.79 -2.92 11.97
N THR A 54 21.34 -3.91 12.76
CA THR A 54 21.76 -4.12 14.16
C THR A 54 23.23 -4.40 14.38
N ASN A 55 23.96 -4.85 13.35
CA ASN A 55 25.36 -5.25 13.50
C ASN A 55 26.37 -4.10 13.27
N THR A 56 25.91 -2.88 12.98
CA THR A 56 26.80 -1.79 12.54
C THR A 56 27.29 -0.89 13.69
N GLU A 57 26.62 -0.89 14.84
CA GLU A 57 27.01 -0.07 16.00
C GLU A 57 27.29 -0.98 17.21
N LYS A 58 28.52 -0.94 17.74
CA LYS A 58 28.97 -1.71 18.93
C LYS A 58 28.33 -1.22 20.25
N THR A 59 27.17 -0.57 20.20
CA THR A 59 26.56 0.08 21.35
C THR A 59 25.08 -0.32 21.41
N ASP A 60 24.73 -0.99 22.51
CA ASP A 60 23.42 -1.56 22.88
C ASP A 60 22.91 -2.81 22.15
N LYS A 61 23.17 -3.97 22.78
CA LYS A 61 22.63 -5.30 22.43
C LYS A 61 21.09 -5.41 22.47
N SER A 62 20.35 -4.35 22.79
CA SER A 62 18.89 -4.36 22.97
C SER A 62 18.10 -3.57 21.94
N ILE A 63 18.76 -2.83 21.03
CA ILE A 63 18.06 -2.04 20.01
C ILE A 63 18.13 -2.77 18.68
N LYS A 64 16.97 -3.20 18.18
CA LYS A 64 16.84 -3.76 16.83
C LYS A 64 16.51 -2.64 15.83
N LYS A 65 17.34 -2.46 14.81
CA LYS A 65 17.12 -1.50 13.71
C LYS A 65 16.97 -2.27 12.41
N VAL A 66 15.87 -2.04 11.70
CA VAL A 66 15.56 -2.70 10.43
C VAL A 66 15.21 -1.64 9.39
N LEU A 67 15.87 -1.70 8.24
CA LEU A 67 15.54 -0.87 7.09
C LEU A 67 14.72 -1.68 6.10
N GLN A 68 13.53 -1.21 5.77
CA GLN A 68 12.66 -1.81 4.77
C GLN A 68 12.63 -0.91 3.53
N ARG A 69 12.91 -1.47 2.36
CA ARG A 69 12.80 -0.80 1.07
C ARG A 69 11.57 -1.33 0.36
N HIS A 70 10.61 -0.46 0.11
CA HIS A 70 9.35 -0.79 -0.53
C HIS A 70 9.33 -0.23 -1.95
N ARG A 71 8.71 -1.00 -2.85
CA ARG A 71 8.36 -0.55 -4.19
C ARG A 71 6.92 -0.93 -4.48
N LEU A 72 6.11 0.08 -4.76
CA LEU A 72 4.69 -0.04 -5.07
C LEU A 72 4.46 0.53 -6.46
N SER A 73 3.68 -0.12 -7.31
CA SER A 73 3.22 0.48 -8.56
C SER A 73 1.72 0.31 -8.73
N GLY A 74 1.12 1.27 -9.43
CA GLY A 74 -0.31 1.33 -9.59
C GLY A 74 -0.73 2.36 -10.61
N ASN A 75 -2.03 2.63 -10.63
CA ASN A 75 -2.60 3.73 -11.38
C ASN A 75 -3.68 4.43 -10.58
N CYS A 76 -3.95 5.68 -10.94
CA CYS A 76 -5.17 6.41 -10.60
C CYS A 76 -5.85 6.79 -11.91
N HIS A 77 -6.94 6.11 -12.26
CA HIS A 77 -7.55 6.16 -13.59
C HIS A 77 -6.49 5.93 -14.70
N MET A 78 -6.24 6.94 -15.54
CA MET A 78 -5.28 6.88 -16.65
C MET A 78 -3.84 7.22 -16.25
N ILE A 79 -3.61 7.71 -15.03
CA ILE A 79 -2.29 8.13 -14.57
C ILE A 79 -1.60 6.96 -13.88
N THR A 80 -0.44 6.55 -14.37
CA THR A 80 0.38 5.51 -13.75
C THR A 80 1.37 6.10 -12.75
N PHE A 81 1.67 5.35 -11.70
CA PHE A 81 2.66 5.75 -10.70
C PHE A 81 3.46 4.56 -10.19
N GLN A 82 4.67 4.87 -9.72
CA GLN A 82 5.51 3.98 -8.94
C GLN A 82 6.08 4.76 -7.76
N LEU A 83 5.99 4.18 -6.57
CA LEU A 83 6.53 4.70 -5.33
C LEU A 83 7.67 3.81 -4.89
N GLU A 84 8.79 4.42 -4.55
CA GLU A 84 9.93 3.77 -3.90
C GLU A 84 10.18 4.49 -2.59
N PHE A 85 10.06 3.77 -1.47
CA PHE A 85 10.19 4.40 -0.16
C PHE A 85 10.91 3.49 0.83
N GLN A 86 11.52 4.12 1.83
CA GLN A 86 12.28 3.43 2.87
C GLN A 86 11.61 3.65 4.22
N ILE A 87 11.38 2.58 4.97
CA ILE A 87 10.91 2.63 6.35
C ILE A 87 12.04 2.17 7.26
N LEU A 88 12.43 3.02 8.20
CA LEU A 88 13.32 2.64 9.30
C LEU A 88 12.47 2.26 10.51
N GLU A 89 12.54 0.99 10.90
CA GLU A 89 11.93 0.47 12.11
C GLU A 89 12.98 0.35 13.21
N ILE A 90 12.69 0.91 14.36
CA ILE A 90 13.53 0.82 15.56
C ILE A 90 12.69 0.21 16.66
N GLN A 91 13.18 -0.91 17.18
CA GLN A 91 12.57 -1.65 18.28
C GLN A 91 13.52 -1.67 19.48
N ASN A 92 13.02 -1.22 20.62
CA ASN A 92 13.63 -1.42 21.93
C ASN A 92 12.62 -2.19 22.82
N LYS A 93 13.03 -2.62 24.01
CA LYS A 93 12.21 -3.39 24.97
C LYS A 93 10.85 -2.75 25.27
N GLU A 94 10.73 -1.43 25.16
CA GLU A 94 9.53 -0.66 25.52
C GLU A 94 8.85 0.05 24.34
N ARG A 95 9.53 0.20 23.19
CA ARG A 95 9.04 1.07 22.10
C ARG A 95 9.28 0.46 20.73
N LEU A 96 8.26 0.59 19.88
CA LEU A 96 8.32 0.38 18.44
C LEU A 96 8.11 1.74 17.77
N SER A 97 9.05 2.14 16.94
CA SER A 97 8.91 3.34 16.10
C SER A 97 9.23 3.01 14.66
N SER A 98 8.41 3.47 13.74
CA SER A 98 8.61 3.33 12.30
C SER A 98 8.49 4.72 11.65
N VAL A 99 9.43 5.06 10.77
CA VAL A 99 9.44 6.35 10.07
C VAL A 99 9.85 6.15 8.62
N ILE A 100 9.21 6.89 7.71
CA ILE A 100 9.64 6.95 6.31
C ILE A 100 10.88 7.84 6.25
N THR A 101 12.02 7.27 5.87
CA THR A 101 13.29 7.99 5.77
C THR A 101 13.54 8.55 4.38
N ASP A 102 12.89 7.99 3.37
CA ASP A 102 13.07 8.33 1.96
C ASP A 102 11.79 8.00 1.18
N LEU A 103 11.42 8.85 0.24
CA LEU A 103 10.27 8.68 -0.64
C LEU A 103 10.60 9.26 -2.01
N ASN A 104 10.49 8.42 -3.03
CA ASN A 104 10.67 8.74 -4.43
C ASN A 104 9.41 8.33 -5.21
N ILE A 105 8.92 9.21 -6.07
CA ILE A 105 7.66 9.08 -6.78
C ILE A 105 7.95 9.23 -8.27
N ILE A 106 7.74 8.15 -9.00
CA ILE A 106 7.94 8.07 -10.44
C ILE A 106 6.56 8.04 -11.10
N MET A 107 6.30 8.99 -11.98
CA MET A 107 5.06 9.07 -12.76
C MET A 107 5.39 9.27 -14.23
N GLU A 108 4.54 8.76 -15.11
CA GLU A 108 4.66 9.05 -16.54
C GLU A 108 4.49 10.55 -16.77
N PRO A 109 5.27 11.14 -17.70
CA PRO A 109 5.10 12.54 -18.08
C PRO A 109 3.64 12.78 -18.50
N THR A 110 3.00 13.74 -17.84
CA THR A 110 1.65 14.18 -18.21
C THR A 110 1.70 15.60 -18.73
N GLU A 111 0.67 16.01 -19.46
CA GLU A 111 0.49 17.40 -19.91
C GLU A 111 0.27 18.39 -18.75
N TYR A 112 0.14 17.88 -17.52
CA TYR A 112 -0.22 18.65 -16.34
C TYR A 112 1.01 18.95 -15.49
N SER A 113 1.53 20.17 -15.63
CA SER A 113 2.65 20.68 -14.84
C SER A 113 2.38 20.66 -13.32
N GLU A 114 1.12 20.83 -12.92
CA GLU A 114 0.64 20.86 -11.53
C GLU A 114 0.87 19.52 -10.82
N LEU A 115 0.96 18.42 -11.57
CA LEU A 115 1.29 17.10 -11.04
C LEU A 115 2.67 17.09 -10.39
N SER A 116 3.65 17.74 -11.04
CA SER A 116 5.02 17.79 -10.55
C SER A 116 5.16 18.54 -9.22
N GLU A 117 4.35 19.59 -9.01
CA GLU A 117 4.41 20.40 -7.80
C GLU A 117 4.02 19.60 -6.56
N PHE A 118 2.89 18.88 -6.61
CA PHE A 118 2.47 18.11 -5.44
C PHE A 118 3.31 16.85 -5.24
N VAL A 119 3.85 16.26 -6.31
CA VAL A 119 4.78 15.13 -6.22
C VAL A 119 6.03 15.54 -5.44
N SER A 120 6.68 16.64 -5.84
CA SER A 120 7.86 17.17 -5.14
C SER A 120 7.55 17.47 -3.66
N ARG A 121 6.39 18.08 -3.39
CA ARG A 121 5.96 18.35 -2.00
C ARG A 121 5.72 17.09 -1.18
N ALA A 122 5.20 16.03 -1.79
CA ALA A 122 4.97 14.76 -1.13
C ALA A 122 6.29 14.04 -0.83
N GLU A 123 7.25 14.06 -1.75
CA GLU A 123 8.62 13.54 -1.56
C GLU A 123 9.34 14.27 -0.43
N ASP A 124 9.34 15.61 -0.45
CA ASP A 124 9.98 16.44 0.58
C ASP A 124 9.41 16.18 1.98
N ARG A 125 8.09 16.00 2.07
CA ARG A 125 7.38 15.72 3.34
C ARG A 125 7.39 14.24 3.71
N ARG A 126 7.79 13.36 2.80
CA ARG A 126 7.71 11.90 2.93
C ARG A 126 6.30 11.43 3.28
N ASP A 127 5.31 12.09 2.71
CA ASP A 127 3.90 11.91 3.05
C ASP A 127 3.16 11.18 1.92
N LEU A 128 3.11 9.85 2.05
CA LEU A 128 2.38 8.97 1.13
C LEU A 128 0.88 9.31 1.07
N LEU A 129 0.29 9.71 2.21
CA LEU A 129 -1.12 10.02 2.27
C LEU A 129 -1.42 11.32 1.51
N MET A 130 -0.55 12.31 1.63
CA MET A 130 -0.62 13.54 0.85
C MET A 130 -0.55 13.23 -0.65
N PHE A 131 0.39 12.38 -1.08
CA PHE A 131 0.48 11.97 -2.48
C PHE A 131 -0.84 11.37 -3.00
N PHE A 132 -1.37 10.34 -2.33
CA PHE A 132 -2.59 9.67 -2.81
C PHE A 132 -3.81 10.60 -2.81
N ARG A 133 -3.94 11.47 -1.79
CA ARG A 133 -5.02 12.46 -1.73
C ARG A 133 -4.91 13.49 -2.85
N SER A 134 -3.72 14.05 -3.06
CA SER A 134 -3.47 15.01 -4.14
C SER A 134 -3.73 14.39 -5.50
N LEU A 135 -3.28 13.16 -5.74
CA LEU A 135 -3.51 12.44 -6.99
C LEU A 135 -5.00 12.18 -7.24
N HIS A 136 -5.73 11.72 -6.22
CA HIS A 136 -7.17 11.50 -6.30
C HIS A 136 -7.92 12.77 -6.75
N PHE A 137 -7.76 13.87 -6.00
CA PHE A 137 -8.44 15.13 -6.31
C PHE A 137 -8.02 15.71 -7.66
N PHE A 138 -6.74 15.56 -8.02
CA PHE A 138 -6.24 16.02 -9.30
C PHE A 138 -6.94 15.33 -10.48
N VAL A 139 -7.10 14.00 -10.40
CA VAL A 139 -7.74 13.22 -11.46
C VAL A 139 -9.25 13.50 -11.52
N GLU A 140 -9.94 13.55 -10.38
CA GLU A 140 -11.36 13.94 -10.33
C GLU A 140 -11.57 15.31 -11.00
N TRP A 141 -10.73 16.28 -10.67
CA TRP A 141 -10.82 17.63 -11.24
C TRP A 141 -10.60 17.65 -12.76
N CYS A 142 -9.65 16.85 -13.25
CA CYS A 142 -9.42 16.70 -14.69
C CYS A 142 -10.66 16.17 -15.41
N GLU A 143 -11.38 15.19 -14.83
CA GLU A 143 -12.61 14.66 -15.41
C GLU A 143 -13.73 15.69 -15.46
N TYR A 144 -13.92 16.45 -14.37
CA TYR A 144 -14.91 17.53 -14.34
C TYR A 144 -14.65 18.56 -15.43
N ARG A 145 -13.41 19.03 -15.56
CA ARG A 145 -13.03 20.00 -16.61
C ARG A 145 -13.33 19.48 -18.01
N LYS A 146 -12.98 18.23 -18.30
CA LYS A 146 -13.26 17.61 -19.62
C LYS A 146 -14.76 17.65 -19.95
N ARG A 147 -15.61 17.18 -19.02
CA ARG A 147 -17.07 17.22 -19.19
C ARG A 147 -17.59 18.64 -19.38
N THR A 148 -17.09 19.60 -18.60
CA THR A 148 -17.47 21.00 -18.76
C THR A 148 -17.12 21.51 -20.16
N PHE A 149 -15.90 21.29 -20.66
CA PHE A 149 -15.52 21.74 -22.01
C PHE A 149 -16.34 21.10 -23.13
N GLU A 150 -16.75 19.83 -22.98
CA GLU A 150 -17.64 19.17 -23.95
C GLU A 150 -19.02 19.84 -24.04
N HIS A 151 -19.53 20.42 -22.95
CA HIS A 151 -20.82 21.10 -22.92
C HIS A 151 -20.82 22.53 -23.47
N PHE A 152 -19.64 23.17 -23.56
CA PHE A 152 -19.49 24.56 -24.00
C PHE A 152 -18.86 24.70 -25.40
N LYS A 153 -18.80 23.61 -26.17
CA LYS A 153 -18.32 23.58 -27.56
C LYS A 153 -19.47 23.62 -28.56
#